data_AF-A0A2S6HJG8-F1
#
_entry.id   AF-A0A2S6HJG8-F1
#
_cell.length_a   1.000
_cell.length_b   1.000
_cell.length_c   1.000
_cell.angle_alpha   90.00
_cell.angle_beta   90.00
_cell.angle_gamma   90.00
#
_symmetry.space_group_name_H-M   'P 1'
#
loop_
_entity.id
_entity.type
_entity.pdbx_description
1 polymer ?
#
loop_
_entity_poly.entity_id
_entity_poly.type
_entity_poly.pdbx_seq_one_letter_code
_entity_poly.pdbx_strand_id
1 'polypeptide(L)'
;MKKHLLPILIVIAISAIFPICIDKLVLGSNYPSNVNNEVWMSFLGGYLGAIIGAIITLIVMYISINNSNKQLDKTLLAEKEKEIKNIKREFCGYIIKEYAIYNSNMTKAFNSAVSYINTSGVSEYHFMVNSFIACESVYIELVLQLQVNSQYAEIDKLIKDLQIINKRYDVFKTIMIDIDTLKKLKEKDFIKWFENENLAILNDVMNLRKMVKQFVKTNLKQDY
;
A
#
# COMPACT_ATOMS: atom_id res chain seq x y z
N MET A 1 8.99 -36.81 18.16
CA MET A 1 9.92 -37.95 17.96
C MET A 1 9.31 -39.18 17.24
N LYS A 2 8.03 -39.55 17.41
CA LYS A 2 7.48 -40.79 16.81
C LYS A 2 7.28 -40.83 15.28
N LYS A 3 7.29 -39.68 14.57
CA LYS A 3 6.99 -39.61 13.12
C LYS A 3 8.06 -40.19 12.17
N HIS A 4 9.27 -40.46 12.65
CA HIS A 4 10.36 -41.03 11.83
C HIS A 4 10.73 -42.47 12.17
N LEU A 5 10.16 -43.07 13.23
CA LEU A 5 10.45 -44.45 13.65
C LEU A 5 9.88 -45.50 12.67
N LEU A 6 8.68 -45.25 12.14
CA LEU A 6 8.01 -46.16 11.21
C LEU A 6 8.78 -46.37 9.89
N PRO A 7 9.24 -45.34 9.17
CA PRO A 7 10.03 -45.54 7.95
C PRO A 7 11.38 -46.22 8.21
N ILE A 8 12.02 -45.95 9.36
CA ILE A 8 13.27 -46.62 9.74
C ILE A 8 13.05 -48.12 9.95
N LEU A 9 11.97 -48.51 10.63
CA LEU A 9 11.62 -49.91 10.85
C LEU A 9 11.32 -50.64 9.53
N ILE A 10 10.65 -49.98 8.58
CA ILE A 10 10.35 -50.51 7.25
C ILE A 10 11.63 -50.74 6.44
N VAL A 11 12.58 -49.80 6.47
CA VAL A 11 13.87 -49.95 5.77
C VAL A 11 14.67 -51.11 6.34
N ILE A 12 14.72 -51.25 7.67
CA ILE A 12 15.41 -52.36 8.34
C ILE A 12 14.76 -53.71 7.97
N ALA A 13 13.42 -53.79 8.02
CA ALA A 13 12.67 -54.98 7.65
C ALA A 13 12.89 -55.36 6.18
N ILE A 14 12.83 -54.41 5.25
CA ILE A 14 13.12 -54.63 3.83
C ILE A 14 14.57 -55.10 3.65
N SER A 15 15.54 -54.50 4.34
CA SER A 15 16.96 -54.89 4.21
C SER A 15 17.24 -56.32 4.68
N ALA A 16 16.46 -56.84 5.62
CA ALA A 16 16.60 -58.21 6.14
C ALA A 16 15.79 -59.23 5.33
N ILE A 17 14.58 -58.87 4.88
CA ILE A 17 13.67 -59.76 4.15
C ILE A 17 14.09 -59.88 2.67
N PHE A 18 14.58 -58.80 2.07
CA PHE A 18 14.91 -58.75 0.65
C PHE A 18 16.01 -59.74 0.23
N PRO A 19 17.14 -59.88 0.96
CA PRO A 19 18.15 -60.90 0.64
C PRO A 19 17.60 -62.33 0.75
N ILE A 20 16.74 -62.59 1.73
CA ILE A 20 16.13 -63.92 1.96
C ILE A 20 15.18 -64.28 0.80
N CYS A 21 14.44 -63.31 0.27
CA CYS A 21 13.57 -63.51 -0.89
C CYS A 21 14.38 -63.77 -2.17
N ILE A 22 15.47 -63.01 -2.41
CA ILE A 22 16.34 -63.19 -3.58
C ILE A 22 17.00 -64.57 -3.55
N ASP A 23 17.47 -65.00 -2.38
CA ASP A 23 18.10 -66.31 -2.20
C ASP A 23 17.13 -67.46 -2.53
N LYS A 24 15.91 -67.44 -1.97
CA LYS A 24 14.93 -68.51 -2.21
C LYS A 24 14.28 -68.50 -3.59
N LEU A 25 14.02 -67.33 -4.17
CA LEU A 25 13.24 -67.20 -5.40
C LEU A 25 14.10 -67.15 -6.67
N VAL A 26 15.34 -66.68 -6.56
CA VAL A 26 16.23 -66.50 -7.72
C VAL A 26 17.38 -67.50 -7.65
N LEU A 27 18.17 -67.51 -6.57
CA LEU A 27 19.41 -68.29 -6.48
C LEU A 27 19.19 -69.78 -6.19
N GLY A 28 18.22 -70.11 -5.33
CA GLY A 28 17.87 -71.47 -4.93
C GLY A 28 16.72 -72.10 -5.74
N SER A 29 16.29 -71.45 -6.83
CA SER A 29 15.18 -71.94 -7.64
C SER A 29 15.65 -72.94 -8.72
N ASN A 30 14.92 -74.05 -8.91
CA ASN A 30 15.19 -75.04 -9.96
C ASN A 30 14.62 -74.60 -11.34
N TYR A 31 14.41 -73.30 -11.55
CA TYR A 31 13.86 -72.80 -12.80
C TYR A 31 14.94 -72.80 -13.89
N PRO A 32 14.70 -73.38 -15.08
CA PRO A 32 15.70 -73.41 -16.14
C PRO A 32 16.04 -71.98 -16.60
N SER A 33 17.27 -71.56 -16.35
CA SER A 33 17.83 -70.25 -16.70
C SER A 33 19.01 -70.45 -17.64
N ASN A 34 19.11 -69.61 -18.67
CA ASN A 34 20.25 -69.60 -19.61
C ASN A 34 21.49 -68.90 -19.03
N VAL A 35 21.42 -68.40 -17.78
CA VAL A 35 22.44 -67.56 -17.15
C VAL A 35 22.68 -67.97 -15.70
N ASN A 36 23.94 -67.92 -15.27
CA ASN A 36 24.36 -68.28 -13.92
C ASN A 36 23.81 -67.32 -12.85
N ASN A 37 23.62 -67.84 -11.64
CA ASN A 37 23.18 -67.13 -10.45
C ASN A 37 24.01 -65.88 -10.11
N GLU A 38 25.32 -65.90 -10.39
CA GLU A 38 26.21 -64.74 -10.23
C GLU A 38 25.81 -63.58 -11.15
N VAL A 39 25.42 -63.87 -12.39
CA VAL A 39 24.98 -62.87 -13.37
C VAL A 39 23.63 -62.27 -12.95
N TRP A 40 22.72 -63.10 -12.43
CA TRP A 40 21.45 -62.64 -11.88
C TRP A 40 21.62 -61.73 -10.65
N MET A 41 22.53 -62.05 -9.74
CA MET A 41 22.85 -61.20 -8.59
C MET A 41 23.43 -59.85 -9.01
N SER A 42 24.37 -59.86 -9.96
CA SER A 42 24.95 -58.63 -10.51
C SER A 42 23.91 -57.76 -11.22
N PHE A 43 23.04 -58.39 -12.03
CA PHE A 43 21.94 -57.71 -12.72
C PHE A 43 20.92 -57.11 -11.75
N LEU A 44 20.46 -57.89 -10.76
CA LEU A 44 19.45 -57.45 -9.79
C LEU A 44 19.99 -56.33 -8.89
N GLY A 45 21.25 -56.43 -8.43
CA GLY A 45 21.90 -55.36 -7.68
C GLY A 45 21.99 -54.05 -8.46
N GLY A 46 22.39 -54.12 -9.73
CA GLY A 46 22.45 -52.95 -10.62
C GLY A 46 21.06 -52.38 -10.94
N TYR A 47 20.08 -53.24 -11.24
CA TYR A 47 18.71 -52.86 -11.57
C TYR A 47 18.01 -52.18 -10.39
N LEU A 48 18.13 -52.74 -9.18
CA LEU A 48 17.53 -52.17 -7.97
C LEU A 48 18.25 -50.89 -7.54
N GLY A 49 19.58 -50.87 -7.62
CA GLY A 49 20.35 -49.65 -7.38
C GLY A 49 19.94 -48.52 -8.31
N ALA A 50 19.72 -48.82 -9.60
CA ALA A 50 19.24 -47.86 -10.58
C ALA A 50 17.82 -47.36 -10.27
N ILE A 51 16.89 -48.25 -9.90
CA ILE A 51 15.51 -47.87 -9.51
C ILE A 51 15.52 -46.99 -8.26
N ILE A 52 16.25 -47.39 -7.22
CA ILE A 52 16.34 -46.63 -5.97
C ILE A 52 16.97 -45.27 -6.23
N GLY A 53 18.06 -45.22 -7.02
CA GLY A 53 18.69 -43.98 -7.45
C GLY A 53 17.72 -43.05 -8.15
N ALA A 54 16.96 -43.56 -9.14
CA ALA A 54 15.96 -42.78 -9.86
C ALA A 54 14.85 -42.24 -8.95
N ILE A 55 14.35 -43.04 -8.00
CA ILE A 55 13.33 -42.62 -7.03
C ILE A 55 13.86 -41.49 -6.14
N ILE A 56 15.09 -41.62 -5.62
CA ILE A 56 15.71 -40.58 -4.78
C ILE A 56 15.86 -39.28 -5.57
N THR A 57 16.35 -39.36 -6.82
CA THR A 57 16.49 -38.19 -7.69
C THR A 57 15.14 -37.49 -7.92
N LEU A 58 14.07 -38.26 -8.19
CA LEU A 58 12.72 -37.70 -8.36
C LEU A 58 12.20 -37.04 -7.08
N ILE A 59 12.41 -37.65 -5.91
CA ILE A 59 12.01 -37.08 -4.61
C ILE A 59 12.75 -35.76 -4.36
N VAL A 60 14.07 -35.74 -4.56
CA VAL A 60 14.89 -34.53 -4.36
C VAL A 60 14.45 -33.43 -5.32
N MET A 61 14.23 -33.76 -6.59
CA MET A 61 13.75 -32.80 -7.59
C MET A 61 12.37 -32.24 -7.22
N TYR A 62 11.44 -33.10 -6.79
CA TYR A 62 10.11 -32.67 -6.33
C TYR A 62 10.20 -31.70 -5.13
N ILE A 63 11.02 -32.03 -4.12
CA ILE A 63 11.24 -31.15 -2.97
C ILE A 63 11.87 -29.83 -3.42
N SER A 64 12.85 -29.88 -4.33
CA SER A 64 13.51 -28.70 -4.87
C SER A 64 12.53 -27.77 -5.58
N ILE A 65 11.71 -28.31 -6.50
CA ILE A 65 10.69 -27.52 -7.23
C ILE A 65 9.68 -26.91 -6.25
N ASN A 66 9.19 -27.69 -5.28
CA ASN A 66 8.22 -27.20 -4.30
C ASN A 66 8.80 -26.09 -3.41
N ASN A 67 10.06 -26.21 -2.99
CA ASN A 67 10.73 -25.17 -2.22
C ASN A 67 10.96 -23.90 -3.06
N SER A 68 11.37 -24.03 -4.32
CA SER A 68 11.50 -22.90 -5.24
C SER A 68 10.17 -22.18 -5.46
N ASN A 69 9.08 -22.92 -5.66
CA ASN A 69 7.74 -22.35 -5.82
C ASN A 69 7.29 -21.60 -4.56
N LYS A 70 7.50 -22.17 -3.37
CA LYS A 70 7.18 -21.49 -2.10
C LYS A 70 8.00 -20.22 -1.88
N GLN A 71 9.25 -20.19 -2.33
CA GLN A 71 10.07 -18.98 -2.27
C GLN A 71 9.54 -17.92 -3.24
N LEU A 72 9.18 -18.33 -4.45
CA LEU A 72 8.59 -17.45 -5.46
C LEU A 72 7.28 -16.82 -4.96
N ASP A 73 6.39 -17.62 -4.36
CA ASP A 73 5.14 -17.12 -3.81
C ASP A 73 5.38 -16.08 -2.70
N LYS A 74 6.35 -16.34 -1.81
CA LYS A 74 6.73 -15.39 -0.75
C LYS A 74 7.31 -14.10 -1.32
N THR A 75 8.15 -14.18 -2.35
CA THR A 75 8.71 -12.98 -2.99
C THR A 75 7.63 -12.17 -3.69
N LEU A 76 6.70 -12.82 -4.39
CA LEU A 76 5.57 -12.14 -5.05
C LEU A 76 4.64 -11.45 -4.04
N LEU A 77 4.37 -12.10 -2.89
CA LEU A 77 3.58 -11.48 -1.82
C LEU A 77 4.30 -10.27 -1.23
N ALA A 78 5.60 -10.38 -0.93
CA ALA A 78 6.40 -9.27 -0.41
C ALA A 78 6.53 -8.11 -1.42
N GLU A 79 6.63 -8.40 -2.72
CA GLU A 79 6.64 -7.39 -3.79
C GLU A 79 5.30 -6.65 -3.86
N LYS A 80 4.17 -7.37 -3.82
CA LYS A 80 2.82 -6.76 -3.78
C LYS A 80 2.63 -5.88 -2.56
N GLU A 81 3.06 -6.33 -1.38
CA GLU A 81 3.00 -5.53 -0.16
C GLU A 81 3.85 -4.26 -0.27
N LYS A 82 5.05 -4.37 -0.84
CA LYS A 82 5.94 -3.24 -1.09
C LYS A 82 5.34 -2.25 -2.09
N GLU A 83 4.71 -2.75 -3.16
CA GLU A 83 4.02 -1.95 -4.16
C GLU A 83 2.86 -1.18 -3.54
N ILE A 84 1.97 -1.85 -2.80
CA ILE A 84 0.87 -1.21 -2.07
C ILE A 84 1.40 -0.13 -1.12
N LYS A 85 2.47 -0.42 -0.38
CA LYS A 85 3.12 0.54 0.52
C LYS A 85 3.68 1.75 -0.25
N ASN A 86 4.24 1.54 -1.43
CA ASN A 86 4.75 2.62 -2.27
C ASN A 86 3.62 3.51 -2.80
N ILE A 87 2.54 2.91 -3.30
CA ILE A 87 1.33 3.63 -3.75
C ILE A 87 0.77 4.49 -2.62
N LYS A 88 0.65 3.93 -1.40
CA LYS A 88 0.19 4.70 -0.22
C LYS A 88 1.11 5.87 0.11
N ARG A 89 2.43 5.66 0.02
CA ARG A 89 3.43 6.72 0.25
C ARG A 89 3.30 7.84 -0.78
N GLU A 90 3.22 7.50 -2.05
CA GLU A 90 3.09 8.46 -3.14
C GLU A 90 1.83 9.30 -2.98
N PHE A 91 0.68 8.66 -2.71
CA PHE A 91 -0.57 9.37 -2.51
C PHE A 91 -0.54 10.28 -1.28
N CYS A 92 -0.02 9.81 -0.15
CA CYS A 92 0.14 10.67 1.03
C CYS A 92 1.09 11.85 0.77
N GLY A 93 2.17 11.63 0.01
CA GLY A 93 3.08 12.68 -0.42
C GLY A 93 2.39 13.75 -1.28
N TYR A 94 1.56 13.31 -2.22
CA TYR A 94 0.70 14.18 -3.02
C TYR A 94 -0.23 15.03 -2.14
N ILE A 95 -1.00 14.41 -1.23
CA ILE A 95 -1.91 15.15 -0.34
C ILE A 95 -1.17 16.20 0.51
N ILE A 96 0.02 15.88 1.03
CA ILE A 96 0.84 16.82 1.79
C ILE A 96 1.24 18.02 0.91
N LYS A 97 1.70 17.75 -0.31
CA LYS A 97 2.14 18.78 -1.26
C LYS A 97 0.99 19.71 -1.60
N GLU A 98 -0.15 19.16 -2.02
CA GLU A 98 -1.31 19.96 -2.42
C GLU A 98 -1.91 20.74 -1.25
N TYR A 99 -1.99 20.14 -0.06
CA TYR A 99 -2.38 20.87 1.15
C TYR A 99 -1.43 22.05 1.44
N ALA A 100 -0.11 21.86 1.30
CA ALA A 100 0.85 22.94 1.53
C ALA A 100 0.67 24.09 0.54
N ILE A 101 0.41 23.79 -0.73
CA ILE A 101 0.11 24.79 -1.77
C ILE A 101 -1.20 25.51 -1.43
N TYR A 102 -2.26 24.77 -1.13
CA TYR A 102 -3.55 25.33 -0.73
C TYR A 102 -3.40 26.30 0.45
N ASN A 103 -2.72 25.86 1.52
CA ASN A 103 -2.49 26.67 2.71
C ASN A 103 -1.67 27.93 2.41
N SER A 104 -0.66 27.83 1.53
CA SER A 104 0.15 28.98 1.11
C SER A 104 -0.69 30.00 0.34
N ASN A 105 -1.47 29.56 -0.65
CA ASN A 105 -2.31 30.44 -1.45
C ASN A 105 -3.41 31.07 -0.60
N MET A 106 -3.98 30.31 0.33
CA MET A 106 -4.98 30.79 1.28
C MET A 106 -4.41 31.91 2.14
N THR A 107 -3.20 31.71 2.68
CA THR A 107 -2.50 32.75 3.47
C THR A 107 -2.24 34.01 2.64
N LYS A 108 -1.82 33.86 1.37
CA LYS A 108 -1.62 35.00 0.47
C LYS A 108 -2.92 35.75 0.21
N ALA A 109 -4.01 35.04 -0.09
CA ALA A 109 -5.32 35.61 -0.32
C ALA A 109 -5.78 36.44 0.90
N PHE A 110 -5.59 35.91 2.11
CA PHE A 110 -5.92 36.62 3.35
C PHE A 110 -5.08 37.88 3.57
N ASN A 111 -3.76 37.80 3.46
CA ASN A 111 -2.91 38.96 3.66
C ASN A 111 -3.22 40.07 2.64
N SER A 112 -3.56 39.69 1.41
CA SER A 112 -3.95 40.62 0.35
C SER A 112 -5.30 41.28 0.64
N ALA A 113 -6.26 40.52 1.15
CA ALA A 113 -7.55 41.03 1.61
C ALA A 113 -7.38 42.09 2.71
N VAL A 114 -6.58 41.79 3.74
CA VAL A 114 -6.28 42.73 4.83
C VAL A 114 -5.59 43.98 4.29
N SER A 115 -4.58 43.81 3.43
CA SER A 115 -3.85 44.94 2.84
C SER A 115 -4.77 45.84 2.03
N TYR A 116 -5.62 45.27 1.16
CA TYR A 116 -6.59 46.02 0.37
C TYR A 116 -7.57 46.79 1.23
N ILE A 117 -8.11 46.21 2.30
CA ILE A 117 -9.01 46.91 3.23
C ILE A 117 -8.30 48.12 3.83
N ASN A 118 -7.03 47.97 4.20
CA ASN A 118 -6.27 49.05 4.84
C ASN A 118 -5.79 50.14 3.87
N THR A 119 -5.54 49.82 2.60
CA THR A 119 -4.89 50.74 1.64
C THR A 119 -5.71 51.08 0.40
N SER A 120 -6.80 50.36 0.12
CA SER A 120 -7.65 50.48 -1.09
C SER A 120 -6.88 50.42 -2.42
N GLY A 121 -5.74 49.72 -2.46
CA GLY A 121 -4.86 49.64 -3.63
C GLY A 121 -5.32 48.64 -4.71
N VAL A 122 -5.28 49.05 -5.99
CA VAL A 122 -5.68 48.22 -7.14
C VAL A 122 -4.77 47.00 -7.34
N SER A 123 -3.48 47.13 -7.04
CA SER A 123 -2.49 46.03 -7.09
C SER A 123 -2.82 44.92 -6.10
N GLU A 124 -3.17 45.28 -4.88
CA GLU A 124 -3.53 44.39 -3.79
C GLU A 124 -4.82 43.65 -4.11
N TYR A 125 -5.77 44.33 -4.76
CA TYR A 125 -7.01 43.71 -5.25
C TYR A 125 -6.74 42.62 -6.30
N HIS A 126 -5.95 42.91 -7.34
CA HIS A 126 -5.63 41.90 -8.35
C HIS A 126 -4.85 40.71 -7.78
N PHE A 127 -3.88 40.98 -6.91
CA PHE A 127 -3.11 39.93 -6.25
C PHE A 127 -3.98 39.06 -5.33
N MET A 128 -4.93 39.68 -4.64
CA MET A 128 -5.95 38.97 -3.86
C MET A 128 -6.76 38.04 -4.76
N VAL A 129 -7.42 38.54 -5.81
CA VAL A 129 -8.26 37.75 -6.72
C VAL A 129 -7.48 36.57 -7.33
N ASN A 130 -6.24 36.78 -7.76
CA ASN A 130 -5.39 35.72 -8.30
C ASN A 130 -5.07 34.64 -7.26
N SER A 131 -4.78 35.04 -6.01
CA SER A 131 -4.58 34.09 -4.91
C SER A 131 -5.86 33.30 -4.64
N PHE A 132 -7.03 33.94 -4.78
CA PHE A 132 -8.32 33.28 -4.56
C PHE A 132 -8.58 32.17 -5.59
N ILE A 133 -8.34 32.47 -6.88
CA ILE A 133 -8.47 31.52 -7.99
C ILE A 133 -7.51 30.34 -7.81
N ALA A 134 -6.27 30.61 -7.38
CA ALA A 134 -5.27 29.58 -7.16
C ALA A 134 -5.61 28.63 -6.00
N CYS A 135 -6.33 29.07 -4.96
CA CYS A 135 -6.83 28.16 -3.93
C CYS A 135 -7.93 27.24 -4.49
N GLU A 136 -8.83 27.80 -5.29
CA GLU A 136 -9.97 27.07 -5.86
C GLU A 136 -9.51 25.96 -6.80
N SER A 137 -8.51 26.23 -7.64
CA SER A 137 -7.91 25.21 -8.51
C SER A 137 -7.31 24.05 -7.71
N VAL A 138 -6.55 24.35 -6.65
CA VAL A 138 -5.92 23.34 -5.80
C VAL A 138 -6.97 22.54 -5.01
N TYR A 139 -8.03 23.20 -4.53
CA TYR A 139 -9.15 22.53 -3.86
C TYR A 139 -9.83 21.51 -4.79
N ILE A 140 -10.16 21.92 -6.02
CA ILE A 140 -10.79 21.03 -7.02
C ILE A 140 -9.91 19.81 -7.27
N GLU A 141 -8.62 20.03 -7.51
CA GLU A 141 -7.64 18.98 -7.77
C GLU A 141 -7.49 18.02 -6.57
N LEU A 142 -7.45 18.55 -5.34
CA LEU A 142 -7.40 17.76 -4.12
C LEU A 142 -8.65 16.89 -3.95
N VAL A 143 -9.86 17.47 -4.14
CA VAL A 143 -11.12 16.73 -3.99
C VAL A 143 -11.26 15.64 -5.05
N LEU A 144 -10.93 15.94 -6.31
CA LEU A 144 -10.99 14.94 -7.38
C LEU A 144 -10.07 13.75 -7.09
N GLN A 145 -8.82 14.01 -6.68
CA GLN A 145 -7.89 12.93 -6.34
C GLN A 145 -8.32 12.13 -5.12
N LEU A 146 -8.92 12.78 -4.11
CA LEU A 146 -9.47 12.09 -2.95
C LEU A 146 -10.66 11.20 -3.34
N GLN A 147 -11.56 11.66 -4.21
CA GLN A 147 -12.70 10.87 -4.68
C GLN A 147 -12.27 9.64 -5.50
N VAL A 148 -11.26 9.79 -6.35
CA VAL A 148 -10.69 8.68 -7.13
C VAL A 148 -10.05 7.63 -6.21
N ASN A 149 -9.48 8.06 -5.08
CA ASN A 149 -8.76 7.19 -4.15
C ASN A 149 -9.61 6.84 -2.91
N SER A 150 -10.86 6.43 -3.06
CA SER A 150 -11.78 6.16 -1.94
C SER A 150 -11.38 5.02 -0.99
N GLN A 151 -10.36 4.24 -1.34
CA GLN A 151 -9.87 3.09 -0.56
C GLN A 151 -9.08 3.44 0.72
N TYR A 152 -8.77 4.71 0.96
CA TYR A 152 -7.96 5.14 2.11
C TYR A 152 -8.83 5.39 3.33
N ALA A 153 -8.31 5.03 4.51
CA ALA A 153 -9.01 5.26 5.76
C ALA A 153 -9.17 6.76 6.03
N GLU A 154 -10.33 7.13 6.58
CA GLU A 154 -10.70 8.52 6.94
C GLU A 154 -10.85 9.49 5.75
N ILE A 155 -10.86 9.00 4.50
CA ILE A 155 -10.90 9.86 3.32
C ILE A 155 -12.21 10.65 3.21
N ASP A 156 -13.35 10.03 3.51
CA ASP A 156 -14.66 10.70 3.47
C ASP A 156 -14.74 11.85 4.46
N LYS A 157 -14.13 11.68 5.64
CA LYS A 157 -14.04 12.73 6.64
C LYS A 157 -13.21 13.90 6.12
N LEU A 158 -12.04 13.62 5.55
CA LEU A 158 -11.19 14.64 4.96
C LEU A 158 -11.89 15.41 3.84
N ILE A 159 -12.61 14.72 2.94
CA ILE A 159 -13.41 15.33 1.87
C ILE A 159 -14.50 16.23 2.47
N LYS A 160 -15.26 15.73 3.45
CA LYS A 160 -16.35 16.48 4.07
C LYS A 160 -15.83 17.77 4.71
N ASP A 161 -14.73 17.69 5.44
CA ASP A 161 -14.18 18.85 6.12
C ASP A 161 -13.60 19.85 5.10
N LEU A 162 -12.93 19.39 4.05
CA LEU A 162 -12.50 20.25 2.93
C LEU A 162 -13.67 21.00 2.28
N GLN A 163 -14.81 20.33 2.07
CA GLN A 163 -16.01 20.97 1.52
C GLN A 163 -16.59 22.05 2.43
N ILE A 164 -16.56 21.85 3.76
CA ILE A 164 -16.99 22.87 4.73
C ILE A 164 -16.12 24.13 4.62
N ILE A 165 -14.80 23.95 4.53
CA ILE A 165 -13.84 25.04 4.39
C ILE A 165 -14.09 25.79 3.09
N ASN A 166 -14.24 25.08 1.97
CA ASN A 166 -14.49 25.71 0.68
C ASN A 166 -15.80 26.50 0.67
N LYS A 167 -16.86 25.98 1.30
CA LYS A 167 -18.14 26.70 1.38
C LYS A 167 -18.01 28.04 2.13
N ARG A 168 -17.29 28.07 3.25
CA ARG A 168 -17.03 29.33 3.99
C ARG A 168 -16.18 30.29 3.17
N TYR A 169 -15.18 29.74 2.49
CA TYR A 169 -14.31 30.49 1.59
C TYR A 169 -15.06 31.10 0.40
N ASP A 170 -16.01 30.39 -0.22
CA ASP A 170 -16.84 30.90 -1.31
C ASP A 170 -17.72 32.09 -0.86
N VAL A 171 -18.27 32.01 0.35
CA VAL A 171 -19.02 33.13 0.96
C VAL A 171 -18.10 34.35 1.12
N PHE A 172 -16.90 34.15 1.66
CA PHE A 172 -15.91 35.21 1.83
C PHE A 172 -15.51 35.85 0.49
N LYS A 173 -15.19 35.02 -0.52
CA LYS A 173 -14.86 35.45 -1.89
C LYS A 173 -15.99 36.26 -2.50
N THR A 174 -17.23 35.81 -2.38
CA THR A 174 -18.41 36.49 -2.95
C THR A 174 -18.57 37.89 -2.36
N ILE A 175 -18.41 38.02 -1.04
CA ILE A 175 -18.51 39.31 -0.34
C ILE A 175 -17.38 40.26 -0.76
N MET A 176 -16.16 39.75 -0.97
CA MET A 176 -15.01 40.57 -1.38
C MET A 176 -15.07 41.04 -2.84
N ILE A 177 -15.73 40.29 -3.72
CA ILE A 177 -15.92 40.67 -5.13
C ILE A 177 -16.97 41.78 -5.28
N ASP A 178 -17.92 41.89 -4.34
CA ASP A 178 -18.95 42.92 -4.36
C ASP A 178 -18.52 44.20 -3.60
N ILE A 179 -17.67 45.00 -4.26
CA ILE A 179 -17.16 46.28 -3.77
C ILE A 179 -18.27 47.25 -3.37
N ASP A 180 -19.43 47.23 -4.03
CA ASP A 180 -20.53 48.14 -3.74
C ASP A 180 -21.31 47.70 -2.48
N THR A 181 -21.36 46.40 -2.20
CA THR A 181 -21.89 45.86 -0.94
C THR A 181 -20.93 46.12 0.23
N LEU A 182 -19.62 46.04 0.00
CA LEU A 182 -18.59 46.41 0.99
C LEU A 182 -18.67 47.88 1.41
N LYS A 183 -18.86 48.80 0.45
CA LYS A 183 -18.99 50.25 0.71
C LYS A 183 -20.27 50.63 1.46
N LYS A 184 -21.32 49.79 1.40
CA LYS A 184 -22.64 50.02 2.04
C LYS A 184 -22.73 49.51 3.46
N LEU A 185 -21.87 48.57 3.86
CA LEU A 185 -21.75 48.17 5.25
C LEU A 185 -21.15 49.34 6.03
N LYS A 186 -21.71 49.65 7.21
CA LYS A 186 -21.03 50.56 8.13
C LYS A 186 -19.65 49.98 8.37
N GLU A 187 -18.60 50.73 8.03
CA GLU A 187 -17.19 50.31 8.02
C GLU A 187 -16.83 49.46 9.26
N LYS A 188 -17.32 49.86 10.43
CA LYS A 188 -17.11 49.17 11.71
C LYS A 188 -17.77 47.78 11.82
N ASP A 189 -18.96 47.61 11.27
CA ASP A 189 -19.68 46.33 11.27
C ASP A 189 -19.05 45.35 10.27
N PHE A 190 -18.58 45.86 9.12
CA PHE A 190 -17.83 45.07 8.14
C PHE A 190 -16.49 44.59 8.70
N ILE A 191 -15.70 45.48 9.30
CA ILE A 191 -14.41 45.13 9.91
C ILE A 191 -14.60 44.04 10.97
N LYS A 192 -15.58 44.20 11.86
CA LYS A 192 -15.86 43.22 12.91
C LYS A 192 -16.32 41.88 12.35
N TRP A 193 -17.15 41.88 11.31
CA TRP A 193 -17.55 40.65 10.63
C TRP A 193 -16.34 39.98 9.94
N PHE A 194 -15.52 40.76 9.25
CA PHE A 194 -14.31 40.30 8.57
C PHE A 194 -13.33 39.66 9.56
N GLU A 195 -13.08 40.29 10.70
CA GLU A 195 -12.23 39.73 11.77
C GLU A 195 -12.76 38.37 12.26
N ASN A 196 -14.08 38.25 12.47
CA ASN A 196 -14.71 37.01 12.93
C ASN A 196 -14.61 35.88 11.89
N GLU A 197 -14.94 36.17 10.62
CA GLU A 197 -14.86 35.16 9.56
C GLU A 197 -13.41 34.78 9.26
N ASN A 198 -12.48 35.74 9.31
CA ASN A 198 -11.06 35.46 9.15
C ASN A 198 -10.56 34.51 10.25
N LEU A 199 -10.90 34.76 11.51
CA LEU A 199 -10.58 33.84 12.61
C LEU A 199 -11.20 32.44 12.40
N ALA A 200 -12.43 32.36 11.90
CA ALA A 200 -13.09 31.09 11.62
C ALA A 200 -12.35 30.29 10.53
N ILE A 201 -12.04 30.91 9.39
CA ILE A 201 -11.33 30.23 8.30
C ILE A 201 -9.91 29.85 8.72
N LEU A 202 -9.22 30.68 9.51
CA LEU A 202 -7.89 30.39 10.01
C LEU A 202 -7.90 29.18 10.96
N ASN A 203 -8.91 29.08 11.83
CA ASN A 203 -9.14 27.89 12.66
C ASN A 203 -9.42 26.65 11.83
N ASP A 204 -10.23 26.76 10.78
CA ASP A 204 -10.55 25.68 9.86
C ASP A 204 -9.31 25.17 9.12
N VAL A 205 -8.46 26.06 8.63
CA VAL A 205 -7.18 25.72 7.99
C VAL A 205 -6.22 25.03 8.98
N MET A 206 -6.19 25.48 10.24
CA MET A 206 -5.43 24.82 11.31
C MET A 206 -5.98 23.41 11.63
N ASN A 207 -7.30 23.24 11.60
CA ASN A 207 -7.93 21.94 11.77
C ASN A 207 -7.64 21.01 10.59
N LEU A 208 -7.69 21.53 9.35
CA LEU A 208 -7.30 20.80 8.14
C LEU A 208 -5.87 20.27 8.24
N ARG A 209 -4.95 21.08 8.79
CA ARG A 209 -3.57 20.63 9.07
C ARG A 209 -3.53 19.39 9.95
N LYS A 210 -4.29 19.39 11.06
CA LYS A 210 -4.34 18.27 12.01
C LYS A 210 -4.90 17.03 11.33
N MET A 211 -5.93 17.20 10.49
CA MET A 211 -6.57 16.11 9.78
C MET A 211 -5.67 15.52 8.70
N VAL A 212 -5.00 16.33 7.88
CA VAL A 212 -4.02 15.83 6.91
C VAL A 212 -2.90 15.07 7.63
N LYS A 213 -2.39 15.60 8.75
CA LYS A 213 -1.39 14.90 9.56
C LYS A 213 -1.90 13.55 10.07
N GLN A 214 -3.14 13.49 10.54
CA GLN A 214 -3.75 12.26 11.03
C GLN A 214 -4.00 11.27 9.89
N PHE A 215 -4.54 11.72 8.76
CA PHE A 215 -4.76 10.92 7.55
C PHE A 215 -3.47 10.27 7.08
N VAL A 216 -2.39 11.05 6.97
CA VAL A 216 -1.05 10.56 6.60
C VAL A 216 -0.57 9.54 7.63
N LYS A 217 -0.70 9.83 8.93
CA LYS A 217 -0.28 8.91 9.99
C LYS A 217 -1.04 7.58 9.92
N THR A 218 -2.37 7.62 9.77
CA THR A 218 -3.22 6.43 9.69
C THR A 218 -2.87 5.57 8.47
N ASN A 219 -2.68 6.20 7.31
CA ASN A 219 -2.48 5.48 6.05
C ASN A 219 -1.01 5.11 5.76
N LEU A 220 -0.05 5.73 6.46
CA LEU A 220 1.37 5.36 6.42
C LEU A 220 1.83 4.57 7.64
N LYS A 221 0.93 4.17 8.56
CA LYS A 221 1.29 3.36 9.74
C LYS A 221 2.26 2.27 9.30
N GLN A 222 3.49 2.39 9.79
CA GLN A 222 4.51 1.39 9.63
C GLN A 222 4.06 0.23 10.50
N ASP A 223 3.59 -0.85 9.89
CA ASP A 223 3.62 -2.15 10.53
C ASP A 223 5.11 -2.46 10.78
N TYR A 224 5.54 -2.16 12.00
CA TYR A 224 6.80 -2.60 12.58
C TYR A 224 6.49 -3.73 13.56
#